data_AF-A0A1T1BS00-F1
#
_entry.id   AF-A0A1T1BS00-F1
#
_cell.length_a   1.000
_cell.length_b   1.000
_cell.length_c   1.000
_cell.angle_alpha   90.00
_cell.angle_beta   90.00
_cell.angle_gamma   90.00
#
_symmetry.space_group_name_H-M   'P 1'
#
loop_
_entity.id
_entity.type
_entity.pdbx_description
1 polymer ?
#
loop_
_entity_poly.entity_id
_entity_poly.type
_entity_poly.pdbx_seq_one_letter_code
_entity_poly.pdbx_strand_id
1 'polypeptide(L)'
;MKKSLLIFILLQSLNVFCQDSLEINKNWTKLKQQLKLRTEITLEITKQLQKSKKIDKVELKNTELYAEELKLTCEDNILNKSKVDLTKEKNGKLTTSLTHTLVNLEFDTKLKNKEETQSLIDQLLMIETQLCIETNKYNKSCKEYSKEELIFDIHCENEPPKVTKE
;
A
#
# COMPACT_ATOMS: atom_id res chain seq x y z
N MET A 1 -19.06 -25.01 41.47
CA MET A 1 -18.85 -25.34 40.05
C MET A 1 -19.21 -24.21 39.06
N LYS A 2 -20.31 -23.47 39.23
CA LYS A 2 -20.71 -22.40 38.27
C LYS A 2 -19.72 -21.23 38.09
N LYS A 3 -19.01 -20.80 39.14
CA LYS A 3 -18.00 -19.71 39.06
C LYS A 3 -16.74 -20.07 38.27
N SER A 4 -16.28 -21.33 38.36
CA SER A 4 -15.09 -21.80 37.63
C SER A 4 -15.35 -21.89 36.12
N LEU A 5 -16.56 -22.32 35.73
CA LEU A 5 -16.98 -22.37 34.33
C LEU A 5 -17.06 -20.97 33.69
N LEU A 6 -17.57 -19.97 34.42
CA LEU A 6 -17.63 -18.57 33.98
C LEU A 6 -16.22 -17.97 33.77
N ILE A 7 -15.29 -18.23 34.68
CA ILE A 7 -13.89 -17.79 34.55
C ILE A 7 -13.23 -18.45 33.35
N PHE A 8 -13.47 -19.74 33.13
CA PHE A 8 -12.94 -20.45 31.96
C PHE A 8 -13.49 -19.91 30.64
N ILE A 9 -14.80 -19.63 30.55
CA ILE A 9 -15.41 -19.02 29.35
C ILE A 9 -14.83 -17.63 29.08
N LEU A 10 -14.63 -16.81 30.11
CA LEU A 10 -14.00 -15.49 29.98
C LEU A 10 -12.55 -15.61 29.45
N LEU A 11 -11.75 -16.52 30.01
CA LEU A 11 -10.37 -16.75 29.54
C LEU A 11 -10.32 -17.25 28.09
N GLN A 12 -11.22 -18.16 27.70
CA GLN A 12 -11.31 -18.63 26.32
C GLN A 12 -11.71 -17.50 25.36
N SER A 13 -12.69 -16.67 25.73
CA SER A 13 -13.10 -15.53 24.92
C SER A 13 -11.97 -14.49 24.75
N LEU A 14 -11.22 -14.20 25.82
CA LEU A 14 -10.07 -13.29 25.79
C LEU A 14 -8.95 -13.81 24.89
N ASN A 15 -8.69 -15.12 24.88
CA ASN A 15 -7.70 -15.73 24.00
C ASN A 15 -8.07 -15.62 22.52
N VAL A 16 -9.36 -15.82 22.18
CA VAL A 16 -9.85 -15.67 20.80
C VAL A 16 -9.72 -14.21 20.33
N PHE A 17 -10.23 -13.24 21.10
CA PHE A 17 -10.10 -11.82 20.74
C PHE A 17 -8.63 -11.35 20.61
N CYS A 18 -7.75 -11.88 21.45
CA CYS A 18 -6.32 -11.59 21.37
C CYS A 18 -5.71 -12.14 20.07
N GLN A 19 -6.07 -13.37 19.70
CA GLN A 19 -5.58 -14.03 18.48
C GLN A 19 -6.07 -13.32 17.20
N ASP A 20 -7.35 -12.95 17.14
CA ASP A 20 -7.94 -12.18 16.03
C ASP A 20 -7.18 -10.87 15.80
N SER A 21 -6.91 -10.14 16.89
CA SER A 21 -6.19 -8.87 16.82
C SER A 21 -4.73 -9.04 16.39
N LEU A 22 -4.09 -10.16 16.74
CA LEU A 22 -2.67 -10.42 16.47
C LEU A 22 -2.44 -10.72 14.98
N GLU A 23 -3.33 -11.49 14.35
CA GLU A 23 -3.22 -11.82 12.93
C GLU A 23 -3.48 -10.60 12.03
N ILE A 24 -4.53 -9.82 12.32
CA ILE A 24 -4.82 -8.59 11.56
C ILE A 24 -3.66 -7.60 11.69
N ASN A 25 -3.13 -7.38 12.90
CA ASN A 25 -1.98 -6.47 13.12
C ASN A 25 -0.72 -6.95 12.40
N LYS A 26 -0.47 -8.27 12.36
CA LYS A 26 0.65 -8.84 11.63
C LYS A 26 0.52 -8.57 10.13
N ASN A 27 -0.65 -8.81 9.54
CA ASN A 27 -0.87 -8.58 8.12
C ASN A 27 -0.88 -7.08 7.77
N TRP A 28 -1.40 -6.23 8.66
CA TRP A 28 -1.28 -4.77 8.54
C TRP A 28 0.17 -4.30 8.51
N THR A 29 1.01 -4.85 9.39
CA THR A 29 2.43 -4.52 9.46
C THR A 29 3.15 -4.88 8.15
N LYS A 30 2.86 -6.05 7.59
CA LYS A 30 3.42 -6.47 6.29
C LYS A 30 2.96 -5.56 5.15
N LEU A 31 1.68 -5.20 5.11
CA LEU A 31 1.15 -4.27 4.12
C LEU A 31 1.86 -2.91 4.23
N LYS A 32 2.00 -2.35 5.44
CA LYS A 32 2.75 -1.11 5.67
C LYS A 32 4.22 -1.21 5.24
N GLN A 33 4.87 -2.35 5.43
CA GLN A 33 6.25 -2.54 4.95
C GLN A 33 6.33 -2.43 3.43
N GLN A 34 5.40 -3.04 2.71
CA GLN A 34 5.34 -2.92 1.24
C GLN A 34 5.02 -1.49 0.80
N LEU A 35 4.13 -0.79 1.51
CA LEU A 35 3.85 0.63 1.24
C LEU A 35 5.11 1.49 1.48
N LYS A 36 5.89 1.23 2.53
CA LYS A 36 7.17 1.93 2.75
C LYS A 36 8.16 1.68 1.62
N LEU A 37 8.35 0.43 1.20
CA LEU A 37 9.21 0.10 0.06
C LEU A 37 8.76 0.83 -1.21
N ARG A 38 7.44 0.91 -1.44
CA ARG A 38 6.86 1.70 -2.54
C ARG A 38 7.24 3.18 -2.45
N THR A 39 7.17 3.78 -1.26
CA THR A 39 7.59 5.19 -1.10
C THR A 39 9.08 5.36 -1.38
N GLU A 40 9.93 4.43 -0.92
CA GLU A 40 11.38 4.50 -1.11
C GLU A 40 11.78 4.36 -2.58
N ILE A 41 11.22 3.39 -3.29
CA ILE A 41 11.49 3.23 -4.74
C ILE A 41 10.96 4.43 -5.53
N THR A 42 9.81 5.00 -5.12
CA THR A 42 9.24 6.18 -5.77
C THR A 42 10.16 7.39 -5.61
N LEU A 43 10.72 7.60 -4.43
CA LEU A 43 11.68 8.68 -4.19
C LEU A 43 12.97 8.51 -5.00
N GLU A 44 13.47 7.29 -5.18
CA GLU A 44 14.64 7.06 -6.03
C GLU A 44 14.32 7.26 -7.51
N ILE A 45 13.12 6.84 -7.97
CA ILE A 45 12.63 7.14 -9.32
C ILE A 45 12.57 8.66 -9.53
N THR A 46 11.90 9.41 -8.66
CA THR A 46 11.76 10.88 -8.83
C THR A 46 13.12 11.56 -8.89
N LYS A 47 14.08 11.16 -8.05
CA LYS A 47 15.46 11.65 -8.08
C LYS A 47 16.18 11.37 -9.40
N GLN A 48 15.98 10.22 -10.02
CA GLN A 48 16.52 9.94 -11.36
C GLN A 48 15.84 10.82 -12.42
N LEU A 49 14.53 11.02 -12.31
CA LEU A 49 13.72 11.79 -13.25
C LEU A 49 13.97 13.30 -13.18
N GLN A 50 14.41 13.83 -12.04
CA GLN A 50 14.83 15.24 -11.88
C GLN A 50 15.93 15.67 -12.86
N LYS A 51 16.70 14.71 -13.40
CA LYS A 51 17.74 14.98 -14.42
C LYS A 51 17.16 15.31 -15.80
N SER A 52 15.89 14.99 -16.06
CA SER A 52 15.21 15.27 -17.32
C SER A 52 14.83 16.75 -17.44
N LYS A 53 14.88 17.27 -18.67
CA LYS A 53 14.30 18.58 -19.02
C LYS A 53 12.88 18.46 -19.60
N LYS A 54 12.41 17.24 -19.85
CA LYS A 54 11.12 16.96 -20.51
C LYS A 54 10.02 16.59 -19.53
N ILE A 55 10.37 16.18 -18.32
CA ILE A 55 9.43 15.80 -17.27
C ILE A 55 9.04 17.04 -16.48
N ASP A 56 7.74 17.18 -16.18
CA ASP A 56 7.23 18.27 -15.36
C ASP A 56 7.79 18.20 -13.93
N LYS A 57 8.49 19.26 -13.53
CA LYS A 57 9.09 19.37 -12.20
C LYS A 57 8.06 19.55 -11.09
N VAL A 58 6.92 20.17 -11.39
CA VAL A 58 5.83 20.32 -10.42
C VAL A 58 5.26 18.95 -10.09
N GLU A 59 5.02 18.12 -11.11
CA GLU A 59 4.53 16.76 -10.92
C GLU A 59 5.53 15.90 -10.14
N LEU A 60 6.83 15.98 -10.46
CA LEU A 60 7.86 15.27 -9.70
C LEU A 60 7.90 15.67 -8.23
N LYS A 61 7.76 16.98 -7.94
CA LYS A 61 7.73 17.49 -6.57
C LYS A 61 6.48 17.03 -5.81
N ASN A 62 5.33 16.96 -6.49
CA ASN A 62 4.10 16.42 -5.90
C ASN A 62 4.24 14.92 -5.59
N THR A 63 4.83 14.16 -6.51
CA THR A 63 5.08 12.72 -6.31
C THR A 63 6.02 12.48 -5.13
N GLU A 64 7.09 13.27 -5.01
CA GLU A 64 8.02 13.24 -3.88
C GLU A 64 7.30 13.55 -2.56
N LEU A 65 6.51 14.64 -2.53
CA LEU A 65 5.71 15.03 -1.35
C LEU A 65 4.76 13.91 -0.93
N TYR A 66 3.98 13.34 -1.84
CA TYR A 66 3.02 12.29 -1.51
C TYR A 66 3.70 10.98 -1.08
N ALA A 67 4.88 10.69 -1.61
CA ALA A 67 5.68 9.56 -1.14
C ALA A 67 6.13 9.76 0.31
N GLU A 68 6.62 10.95 0.66
CA GLU A 68 6.98 11.27 2.05
C GLU A 68 5.78 11.24 3.00
N GLU A 69 4.65 11.81 2.61
CA GLU A 69 3.42 11.78 3.41
C GLU A 69 2.95 10.34 3.69
N LEU A 70 2.93 9.47 2.67
CA LEU A 70 2.57 8.07 2.85
C LEU A 70 3.57 7.35 3.75
N LYS A 71 4.87 7.62 3.60
CA LYS A 71 5.93 7.01 4.41
C LYS A 71 5.69 7.30 5.89
N LEU A 72 5.43 8.56 6.24
CA LEU A 72 5.13 9.01 7.60
C LEU A 72 3.88 8.31 8.16
N THR A 73 2.81 8.19 7.38
CA THR A 73 1.61 7.47 7.85
C THR A 73 1.87 6.00 8.15
N CYS A 74 2.84 5.38 7.47
CA CYS A 74 3.21 3.99 7.71
C CYS A 74 4.09 3.78 8.97
N GLU A 75 4.60 4.85 9.59
CA GLU A 75 5.35 4.79 10.85
C GLU A 75 4.46 4.60 12.07
N ASP A 76 3.18 4.96 11.96
CA ASP A 76 2.22 4.77 13.04
C ASP A 76 1.92 3.28 13.27
N ASN A 77 1.99 2.84 14.53
CA ASN A 77 1.71 1.46 14.94
C ASN A 77 0.25 1.21 15.33
N ILE A 78 -0.57 2.26 15.38
CA ILE A 78 -1.98 2.17 15.74
C ILE A 78 -2.78 1.60 14.55
N LEU A 79 -3.52 0.53 14.80
CA LEU A 79 -4.49 -0.02 13.86
C LEU A 79 -5.91 0.38 14.28
N ASN A 80 -6.49 1.31 13.53
CA ASN A 80 -7.91 1.65 13.62
C ASN A 80 -8.40 2.20 12.27
N LYS A 81 -9.72 2.33 12.11
CA LYS A 81 -10.35 2.82 10.89
C LYS A 81 -9.77 4.15 10.40
N SER A 82 -9.62 5.13 11.29
CA SER A 82 -9.10 6.45 10.91
C SER A 82 -7.68 6.38 10.33
N LYS A 83 -6.81 5.53 10.89
CA LYS A 83 -5.45 5.34 10.39
C LYS A 83 -5.43 4.58 9.08
N VAL A 84 -6.25 3.54 8.95
CA VAL A 84 -6.41 2.80 7.69
C VAL A 84 -6.90 3.74 6.58
N ASP A 85 -7.93 4.55 6.86
CA ASP A 85 -8.50 5.49 5.88
C ASP A 85 -7.51 6.60 5.48
N LEU A 86 -6.74 7.12 6.44
CA LEU A 86 -5.65 8.06 6.14
C LEU A 86 -4.59 7.43 5.24
N THR A 87 -4.16 6.19 5.53
CA THR A 87 -3.19 5.48 4.69
C THR A 87 -3.75 5.25 3.28
N LYS A 88 -5.05 4.92 3.13
CA LYS A 88 -5.70 4.79 1.82
C LYS A 88 -5.64 6.10 1.04
N GLU A 89 -6.01 7.21 1.69
CA GLU A 89 -6.02 8.53 1.06
C GLU A 89 -4.62 8.90 0.55
N LYS A 90 -3.60 8.76 1.39
CA LYS A 90 -2.21 9.06 1.02
C LYS A 90 -1.69 8.12 -0.07
N ASN A 91 -2.03 6.83 0.00
CA ASN A 91 -1.67 5.88 -1.04
C ASN A 91 -2.32 6.22 -2.39
N GLY A 92 -3.60 6.61 -2.39
CA GLY A 92 -4.31 7.04 -3.59
C GLY A 92 -3.67 8.27 -4.24
N LYS A 93 -3.33 9.29 -3.44
CA LYS A 93 -2.61 10.49 -3.92
C LYS A 93 -1.27 10.14 -4.56
N LEU A 94 -0.48 9.28 -3.90
CA LEU A 94 0.78 8.81 -4.45
C LEU A 94 0.56 8.03 -5.75
N THR A 95 -0.43 7.14 -5.81
CA THR A 95 -0.74 6.36 -7.02
C THR A 95 -1.05 7.27 -8.20
N THR A 96 -1.95 8.24 -8.05
CA THR A 96 -2.29 9.16 -9.14
C THR A 96 -1.06 9.93 -9.65
N SER A 97 -0.28 10.51 -8.73
CA SER A 97 0.91 11.30 -9.07
C SER A 97 2.01 10.44 -9.71
N LEU A 98 2.21 9.21 -9.21
CA LEU A 98 3.18 8.27 -9.76
C LEU A 98 2.78 7.80 -11.15
N THR A 99 1.50 7.49 -11.39
CA THR A 99 1.00 7.14 -12.72
C THR A 99 1.27 8.25 -13.73
N HIS A 100 0.96 9.51 -13.39
CA HIS A 100 1.29 10.65 -14.27
C HIS A 100 2.79 10.80 -14.51
N THR A 101 3.61 10.60 -13.47
CA THR A 101 5.06 10.64 -13.57
C THR A 101 5.60 9.58 -14.53
N LEU A 102 5.07 8.35 -14.47
CA LEU A 102 5.44 7.26 -15.36
C LEU A 102 4.96 7.49 -16.80
N VAL A 103 3.76 8.04 -16.99
CA VAL A 103 3.30 8.47 -18.32
C VAL A 103 4.23 9.56 -18.89
N ASN A 104 4.64 10.53 -18.06
CA ASN A 104 5.54 11.59 -18.50
C ASN A 104 6.94 11.09 -18.88
N LEU A 105 7.39 9.98 -18.27
CA LEU A 105 8.64 9.32 -18.63
C LEU A 105 8.63 8.80 -20.08
N GLU A 106 7.46 8.47 -20.64
CA GLU A 106 7.33 8.06 -22.04
C GLU A 106 7.80 9.14 -23.04
N PHE A 107 7.73 10.42 -22.65
CA PHE A 107 8.21 11.54 -23.48
C PHE A 107 9.75 11.69 -23.48
N ASP A 108 10.44 11.09 -22.51
CA ASP A 108 11.90 11.07 -22.43
C ASP A 108 12.45 9.65 -22.63
N THR A 109 12.30 9.14 -23.86
CA THR A 109 12.76 7.80 -24.25
C THR A 109 14.23 7.52 -23.93
N LYS A 110 15.10 8.53 -23.97
CA LYS A 110 16.52 8.39 -23.61
C LYS A 110 16.68 8.07 -22.13
N LEU A 111 15.93 8.75 -21.26
CA LEU A 111 15.96 8.49 -19.82
C LEU A 111 15.26 7.18 -19.49
N LYS A 112 14.08 6.94 -20.09
CA LYS A 112 13.34 5.68 -19.97
C LYS A 112 14.23 4.48 -20.26
N ASN A 113 14.98 4.50 -21.35
CA ASN A 113 15.80 3.36 -21.78
C ASN A 113 17.13 3.22 -21.02
N LYS A 114 17.42 4.05 -20.02
CA LYS A 114 18.59 3.81 -19.16
C LYS A 114 18.35 2.59 -18.28
N GLU A 115 19.35 1.72 -18.21
CA GLU A 115 19.33 0.51 -17.39
C GLU A 115 18.94 0.80 -15.93
N GLU A 116 19.52 1.84 -15.33
CA GLU A 116 19.18 2.30 -13.97
C GLU A 116 17.69 2.64 -13.83
N THR A 117 17.11 3.30 -14.82
CA THR A 117 15.68 3.70 -14.79
C THR A 117 14.77 2.50 -15.00
N GLN A 118 15.09 1.61 -15.94
CA GLN A 118 14.34 0.36 -16.13
C GLN A 118 14.38 -0.52 -14.88
N SER A 119 15.55 -0.68 -14.26
CA SER A 119 15.70 -1.47 -13.04
C SER A 119 14.84 -0.94 -11.89
N LEU A 120 14.70 0.38 -11.75
CA LEU A 120 13.81 0.98 -10.73
C LEU A 120 12.33 0.73 -11.05
N ILE A 121 11.94 0.78 -12.32
CA ILE A 121 10.57 0.49 -12.76
C ILE A 121 10.22 -0.99 -12.52
N ASP A 122 11.12 -1.90 -12.84
CA ASP A 122 10.94 -3.34 -12.59
C ASP A 122 10.76 -3.62 -11.08
N GLN A 123 11.58 -2.98 -10.24
CA GLN A 123 11.42 -3.07 -8.79
C GLN A 123 10.08 -2.51 -8.31
N LEU A 124 9.64 -1.37 -8.86
CA LEU A 124 8.32 -0.82 -8.57
C LEU A 124 7.20 -1.81 -8.93
N LEU A 125 7.25 -2.44 -10.10
CA LEU A 125 6.26 -3.44 -10.53
C LEU A 125 6.22 -4.66 -9.60
N MET A 126 7.38 -5.13 -9.15
CA MET A 126 7.46 -6.20 -8.15
C MET A 126 6.82 -5.80 -6.82
N ILE A 127 7.06 -4.56 -6.37
CA ILE A 127 6.46 -4.01 -5.14
C ILE A 127 4.94 -3.88 -5.29
N GLU A 128 4.42 -3.39 -6.41
CA GLU A 128 2.98 -3.28 -6.65
C GLU A 128 2.29 -4.65 -6.65
N THR A 129 2.94 -5.66 -7.23
CA THR A 129 2.45 -7.05 -7.19
C THR A 129 2.38 -7.56 -5.74
N GLN A 130 3.44 -7.35 -4.96
CA GLN A 130 3.48 -7.77 -3.57
C GLN A 130 2.49 -7.00 -2.69
N LEU A 131 2.29 -5.71 -2.95
CA LEU A 131 1.27 -4.88 -2.31
C LEU A 131 -0.12 -5.44 -2.51
N CYS A 132 -0.44 -5.87 -3.73
CA CYS A 132 -1.72 -6.48 -4.00
C CYS A 132 -1.90 -7.79 -3.22
N ILE A 133 -0.88 -8.64 -3.20
CA ILE A 133 -0.90 -9.89 -2.43
C ILE A 133 -1.11 -9.64 -0.93
N GLU A 134 -0.35 -8.71 -0.33
CA GLU A 134 -0.46 -8.41 1.09
C GLU A 134 -1.77 -7.69 1.44
N THR A 135 -2.30 -6.86 0.54
CA THR A 135 -3.65 -6.27 0.68
C THR A 135 -4.71 -7.35 0.74
N ASN A 136 -4.68 -8.31 -0.18
CA ASN A 136 -5.65 -9.41 -0.22
C ASN A 136 -5.59 -10.27 1.05
N LYS A 137 -4.37 -10.55 1.56
CA LYS A 137 -4.19 -11.27 2.83
C LYS A 137 -4.76 -10.48 4.01
N TYR A 138 -4.46 -9.19 4.10
CA TYR A 138 -4.96 -8.32 5.15
C TYR A 138 -6.49 -8.21 5.15
N ASN A 139 -7.08 -7.95 3.98
CA ASN A 139 -8.53 -7.83 3.81
C ASN A 139 -9.25 -9.15 4.08
N LYS A 140 -8.62 -10.28 3.73
CA LYS A 140 -9.13 -11.62 4.07
C LYS A 140 -9.21 -11.80 5.59
N SER A 141 -8.14 -11.49 6.34
CA SER A 141 -8.17 -11.54 7.81
C SER A 141 -9.21 -10.59 8.40
N CYS A 142 -9.36 -9.38 7.86
CA CYS A 142 -10.40 -8.46 8.31
C CYS A 142 -11.81 -9.05 8.15
N LYS A 143 -12.09 -9.73 7.03
CA LYS A 143 -13.38 -10.41 6.80
C LYS A 143 -13.57 -11.61 7.71
N GLU A 144 -12.55 -12.46 7.87
CA GLU A 144 -12.60 -13.66 8.72
C GLU A 144 -12.93 -13.31 10.18
N TYR A 145 -12.42 -12.19 10.68
CA TYR A 145 -12.62 -11.72 12.05
C TYR A 145 -13.68 -10.62 12.19
N SER A 146 -14.53 -10.41 11.17
CA SER A 146 -15.63 -9.42 11.18
C SER A 146 -15.19 -7.97 11.51
N LYS A 147 -14.05 -7.56 10.97
CA LYS A 147 -13.45 -6.21 11.06
C LYS A 147 -13.51 -5.46 9.74
N GLU A 148 -14.68 -5.41 9.14
CA GLU A 148 -14.88 -4.79 7.82
C GLU A 148 -14.52 -3.30 7.79
N GLU A 149 -14.61 -2.61 8.93
CA GLU A 149 -14.21 -1.22 9.07
C GLU A 149 -12.71 -0.98 8.85
N LEU A 150 -11.90 -2.04 8.89
CA LEU A 150 -10.46 -2.01 8.67
C LEU A 150 -10.05 -2.42 7.26
N ILE A 151 -10.98 -2.80 6.37
CA ILE A 151 -10.64 -3.22 5.00
C ILE A 151 -9.86 -2.10 4.29
N PHE A 152 -8.70 -2.45 3.74
CA PHE A 152 -7.86 -1.59 2.91
C PHE A 152 -8.11 -1.89 1.43
N ASP A 153 -9.11 -1.25 0.84
CA ASP A 153 -9.42 -1.47 -0.57
C ASP A 153 -8.52 -0.59 -1.46
N ILE A 154 -7.75 -1.24 -2.32
CA ILE A 154 -6.98 -0.60 -3.39
C ILE A 154 -7.27 -1.33 -4.69
N HIS A 155 -7.30 -0.60 -5.80
CA HIS A 155 -7.46 -1.21 -7.12
C HIS A 155 -6.24 -2.07 -7.44
N CYS A 156 -6.36 -3.36 -7.16
CA CYS A 156 -5.53 -4.40 -7.70
C CYS A 156 -6.04 -4.74 -9.10
N GLU A 157 -5.42 -4.18 -10.14
CA GLU A 157 -5.69 -4.66 -11.51
C GLU A 157 -5.08 -6.05 -11.69
N ASN A 158 -5.82 -7.09 -11.32
CA ASN A 158 -5.60 -8.46 -11.78
C ASN A 158 -6.76 -8.97 -12.66
N GLU A 159 -7.84 -8.19 -12.82
CA GLU A 159 -8.83 -8.46 -13.86
C GLU A 159 -8.50 -7.60 -15.08
N PRO A 160 -8.22 -8.20 -16.26
CA PRO A 160 -8.16 -7.43 -17.49
C PRO A 160 -9.47 -6.67 -17.70
N PRO A 161 -9.44 -5.47 -18.30
CA PRO A 161 -10.64 -4.69 -18.54
C PRO A 161 -11.69 -5.57 -19.24
N LYS A 162 -12.86 -5.71 -18.61
CA LYS A 162 -13.98 -6.40 -19.23
C LYS A 162 -14.42 -5.56 -20.42
N VAL A 163 -14.01 -5.98 -21.61
CA VAL A 163 -14.54 -5.44 -22.86
C VAL A 163 -16.02 -5.83 -22.91
N THR A 164 -16.89 -4.91 -22.52
CA THR A 164 -18.30 -4.97 -22.89
C THR A 164 -18.36 -4.86 -24.41
N LYS A 165 -18.61 -5.98 -25.07
CA LYS A 165 -19.08 -5.98 -26.46
C LYS A 165 -20.50 -5.42 -26.42
N GLU A 166 -20.65 -4.18 -26.86
CA GLU A 166 -21.93 -3.68 -27.38
C GLU A 166 -22.30 -4.43 -28.67
#